data_AF-A0A965JP79-F1
#
_entry.id   AF-A0A965JP79-F1
#
_cell.length_a   1.000
_cell.length_b   1.000
_cell.length_c   1.000
_cell.angle_alpha   90.00
_cell.angle_beta   90.00
_cell.angle_gamma   90.00
#
_symmetry.space_group_name_H-M   'P 1'
#
loop_
_entity.id
_entity.type
_entity.pdbx_description
1 polymer ?
#
loop_
_entity_poly.entity_id
_entity_poly.type
_entity_poly.pdbx_seq_one_letter_code
_entity_poly.pdbx_strand_id
1 'polypeptide(L)'
;MKKNNFFFKIISFITGIIFISNFSVAQKPNPKQLPSISFSASKNIVVLDDSKENSNIVKLDSRFNSLGTKELSNSTLWEISGTQGRDWEIVSGTTSSKTIQVKFKKVGSFSISISVGYSFKNKKGEDEEDETSYEQENYITVTNNLDELTQIHADSNFIKLVKRSEDFRVKPKYAGDPTPLIFLAKGYYGMYRKDLQDPLIIDPYDQAIIATAEAIEMDQNGIFNMPIHKMWLTNFQMEILDNGITFNLDSEDGYPTFFVSKDVAKNAETNEQMKEAIEQYKSITKNTVSCRLLEAAIKYHTKDVKGA
;
A
#
# COMPACT_ATOMS: atom_id res chain seq x y z
N MET A 1 -40.32 -21.34 37.91
CA MET A 1 -39.22 -20.45 38.38
C MET A 1 -37.90 -21.09 38.00
N LYS A 2 -37.02 -20.30 37.37
CA LYS A 2 -35.54 -20.24 37.48
C LYS A 2 -34.76 -21.56 37.66
N LYS A 3 -33.59 -21.77 37.05
CA LYS A 3 -32.76 -21.13 36.00
C LYS A 3 -31.44 -21.94 36.08
N ASN A 4 -30.60 -21.79 35.06
CA ASN A 4 -29.15 -22.03 35.10
C ASN A 4 -28.67 -23.49 35.06
N ASN A 5 -28.26 -23.90 33.86
CA ASN A 5 -26.87 -24.35 33.60
C ASN A 5 -26.54 -24.47 32.09
N PHE A 6 -27.36 -23.90 31.21
CA PHE A 6 -27.21 -24.06 29.75
C PHE A 6 -26.24 -23.06 29.07
N PHE A 7 -25.70 -22.09 29.82
CA PHE A 7 -24.93 -20.98 29.22
C PHE A 7 -23.40 -21.12 29.24
N PHE A 8 -22.84 -22.20 29.79
CA PHE A 8 -21.38 -22.38 29.88
C PHE A 8 -20.79 -23.53 29.05
N LYS A 9 -21.60 -24.24 28.25
CA LYS A 9 -21.13 -25.28 27.31
C LYS A 9 -21.27 -24.91 25.82
N ILE A 10 -21.78 -23.72 25.50
CA ILE A 10 -21.95 -23.24 24.11
C ILE A 10 -20.80 -22.32 23.65
N ILE A 11 -19.96 -21.82 24.56
CA ILE A 11 -18.88 -20.88 24.20
C ILE A 11 -17.53 -21.58 23.89
N SER A 12 -17.40 -22.90 24.15
CA SER A 12 -16.17 -23.65 23.84
C SER A 12 -16.27 -24.60 22.64
N PHE A 13 -17.40 -24.59 21.91
CA PHE A 13 -17.62 -25.42 20.70
C PHE A 13 -17.58 -24.61 19.39
N ILE A 14 -17.49 -23.27 19.47
CA ILE A 14 -17.42 -22.38 18.30
C ILE A 14 -15.96 -22.10 17.87
N THR A 15 -14.97 -22.35 18.74
CA THR A 15 -13.53 -22.21 18.43
C THR A 15 -12.84 -23.51 17.99
N GLY A 16 -13.56 -24.64 17.97
CA GLY A 16 -13.03 -25.96 17.53
C GLY A 16 -13.41 -26.37 16.10
N ILE A 17 -14.33 -25.67 15.44
CA ILE A 17 -14.79 -25.97 14.07
C ILE A 17 -13.98 -25.21 13.00
N ILE A 18 -13.14 -24.25 13.39
CA ILE A 18 -12.28 -23.47 12.48
C ILE A 18 -10.93 -24.17 12.19
N PHE A 19 -10.62 -25.32 12.82
CA PHE A 19 -9.31 -25.99 12.66
C PHE A 19 -9.31 -27.48 12.25
N ILE A 20 -10.47 -28.13 11.97
CA ILE A 20 -10.52 -29.57 11.59
C ILE A 20 -11.43 -29.85 10.37
N SER A 21 -11.38 -29.02 9.32
CA SER A 21 -11.95 -29.40 8.01
C SER A 21 -10.93 -29.42 6.87
N ASN A 22 -9.65 -29.16 7.18
CA ASN A 22 -8.55 -29.69 6.38
C ASN A 22 -8.38 -31.17 6.72
N PHE A 23 -8.67 -32.03 5.73
CA PHE A 23 -8.61 -33.51 5.73
C PHE A 23 -9.86 -34.27 6.21
N SER A 24 -10.84 -34.38 5.31
CA SER A 24 -11.51 -35.67 5.09
C SER A 24 -11.62 -35.93 3.58
N VAL A 25 -10.78 -36.86 3.12
CA VAL A 25 -10.76 -37.41 1.76
C VAL A 25 -11.98 -38.29 1.60
N ALA A 26 -13.03 -37.75 1.00
CA ALA A 26 -13.93 -38.51 0.13
C ALA A 26 -13.72 -37.93 -1.26
N GLN A 27 -13.19 -38.74 -2.18
CA GLN A 27 -12.83 -38.35 -3.54
C GLN A 27 -14.05 -37.72 -4.26
N LYS A 28 -14.15 -36.39 -4.20
CA LYS A 28 -14.87 -35.60 -5.20
C LYS A 28 -14.11 -35.77 -6.51
N PRO A 29 -14.77 -36.11 -7.62
CA PRO A 29 -14.10 -36.23 -8.91
C PRO A 29 -13.41 -34.91 -9.23
N ASN A 30 -12.10 -35.00 -9.52
CA ASN A 30 -11.17 -33.99 -10.05
C ASN A 30 -11.74 -32.57 -10.26
N PRO A 31 -11.20 -31.51 -9.62
CA PRO A 31 -11.74 -30.16 -9.77
C PRO A 31 -11.43 -29.65 -11.19
N LYS A 32 -12.37 -29.81 -12.11
CA LYS A 32 -12.61 -28.73 -13.06
C LYS A 32 -12.88 -27.50 -12.19
N GLN A 33 -12.12 -26.43 -12.42
CA GLN A 33 -12.13 -25.20 -11.64
C GLN A 33 -13.56 -24.81 -11.22
N LEU A 34 -13.75 -24.39 -9.97
CA LEU A 34 -15.02 -23.85 -9.51
C LEU A 34 -15.26 -22.49 -10.16
N PRO A 35 -16.52 -22.11 -10.46
CA PRO A 35 -16.86 -20.77 -10.96
C PRO A 35 -16.29 -19.69 -10.06
N SER A 36 -15.86 -18.59 -10.67
CA SER A 36 -15.27 -17.48 -9.93
C SER A 36 -15.79 -16.15 -10.42
N ILE A 37 -15.80 -15.17 -9.52
CA ILE A 37 -16.09 -13.78 -9.84
C ILE A 37 -14.84 -12.94 -9.56
N SER A 38 -14.68 -11.87 -10.32
CA SER A 38 -13.66 -10.84 -10.08
C SER A 38 -14.22 -9.50 -10.55
N PHE A 39 -13.50 -8.43 -10.23
CA PHE A 39 -13.84 -7.09 -10.73
C PHE A 39 -12.61 -6.33 -11.21
N SER A 40 -12.85 -5.24 -11.93
CA SER A 40 -11.83 -4.25 -12.29
C SER A 40 -12.37 -2.83 -12.10
N ALA A 41 -11.52 -1.92 -11.66
CA ALA A 41 -11.80 -0.48 -11.63
C ALA A 41 -11.15 0.27 -12.79
N SER A 42 -11.76 1.37 -13.22
CA SER A 42 -11.15 2.32 -14.17
C SER A 42 -9.92 3.05 -13.61
N LYS A 43 -9.88 3.22 -12.28
CA LYS A 43 -8.76 3.76 -11.51
C LYS A 43 -8.92 3.34 -10.05
N ASN A 44 -7.81 3.17 -9.35
CA ASN A 44 -7.75 2.84 -7.93
C ASN A 44 -7.34 4.03 -7.05
N ILE A 45 -6.90 5.14 -7.66
CA ILE A 45 -6.62 6.40 -6.97
C ILE A 45 -7.64 7.43 -7.44
N VAL A 46 -8.28 8.08 -6.47
CA VAL A 46 -9.25 9.15 -6.69
C VAL A 46 -8.77 10.40 -5.95
N VAL A 47 -8.61 11.50 -6.68
CA VAL A 47 -8.30 12.80 -6.08
C VAL A 47 -9.60 13.60 -6.01
N LEU A 48 -10.00 14.00 -4.81
CA LEU A 48 -11.10 14.92 -4.60
C LEU A 48 -10.61 16.32 -4.96
N ASP A 49 -11.13 16.83 -6.07
CA ASP A 49 -10.81 18.15 -6.62
C ASP A 49 -12.13 18.81 -7.04
N ASP A 50 -12.60 19.76 -6.23
CA ASP A 50 -13.87 20.47 -6.45
C ASP A 50 -13.85 21.29 -7.75
N SER A 51 -12.68 21.55 -8.33
CA SER A 51 -12.54 22.26 -9.60
C SER A 51 -12.72 21.38 -10.84
N LYS A 52 -12.68 20.04 -10.69
CA LYS A 52 -12.78 19.09 -11.81
C LYS A 52 -14.04 18.24 -11.69
N GLU A 53 -15.01 18.53 -12.55
CA GLU A 53 -16.21 17.71 -12.68
C GLU A 53 -15.87 16.24 -12.97
N ASN A 54 -16.53 15.33 -12.27
CA ASN A 54 -16.46 13.87 -12.46
C ASN A 54 -15.07 13.23 -12.23
N SER A 55 -14.09 13.98 -11.72
CA SER A 55 -12.77 13.47 -11.36
C SER A 55 -12.81 12.40 -10.24
N ASN A 56 -13.90 12.36 -9.47
CA ASN A 56 -14.14 11.44 -8.38
C ASN A 56 -15.06 10.25 -8.69
N ILE A 57 -15.37 10.01 -9.96
CA ILE A 57 -16.15 8.86 -10.40
C ILE A 57 -15.21 7.72 -10.82
N VAL A 58 -15.48 6.51 -10.34
CA VAL A 58 -14.81 5.26 -10.69
C VAL A 58 -15.83 4.31 -11.31
N LYS A 59 -15.48 3.72 -12.45
CA LYS A 59 -16.25 2.64 -13.06
C LYS A 59 -15.75 1.31 -12.52
N LEU A 60 -16.65 0.46 -12.05
CA LEU A 60 -16.39 -0.91 -11.61
C LEU A 60 -17.11 -1.87 -12.55
N ASP A 61 -16.39 -2.86 -13.06
CA ASP A 61 -16.88 -3.87 -13.98
C ASP A 61 -16.70 -5.26 -13.39
N SER A 62 -17.77 -6.06 -13.35
CA SER A 62 -17.75 -7.45 -12.90
C SER A 62 -17.32 -8.41 -14.01
N ARG A 63 -16.65 -9.50 -13.64
CA ARG A 63 -16.17 -10.54 -14.55
C ARG A 63 -16.39 -11.92 -13.95
N PHE A 64 -17.49 -12.55 -14.35
CA PHE A 64 -17.83 -13.91 -13.95
C PHE A 64 -17.20 -14.93 -14.90
N ASN A 65 -16.49 -15.91 -14.34
CA ASN A 65 -15.98 -17.07 -15.05
C ASN A 65 -16.85 -18.27 -14.71
N SER A 66 -17.73 -18.64 -15.62
CA SER A 66 -18.80 -19.59 -15.35
C SER A 66 -18.34 -21.04 -15.24
N LEU A 67 -17.25 -21.44 -15.92
CA LEU A 67 -16.68 -22.78 -15.86
C LEU A 67 -17.70 -23.92 -16.04
N GLY A 68 -18.72 -23.71 -16.88
CA GLY A 68 -19.78 -24.69 -17.18
C GLY A 68 -21.03 -24.56 -16.30
N THR A 69 -21.09 -23.56 -15.43
CA THR A 69 -22.30 -23.17 -14.68
C THR A 69 -23.05 -22.03 -15.37
N LYS A 70 -24.25 -21.72 -14.89
CA LYS A 70 -25.05 -20.61 -15.40
C LYS A 70 -25.12 -19.51 -14.35
N GLU A 71 -24.75 -18.29 -14.73
CA GLU A 71 -24.94 -17.11 -13.89
C GLU A 71 -26.45 -16.90 -13.63
N LEU A 72 -26.83 -16.74 -12.36
CA LEU A 72 -28.21 -16.40 -12.02
C LEU A 72 -28.49 -14.95 -12.43
N SER A 73 -29.68 -14.70 -12.98
CA SER A 73 -30.04 -13.35 -13.41
C SER A 73 -30.27 -12.45 -12.19
N ASN A 74 -29.70 -11.24 -12.20
CA ASN A 74 -29.78 -10.26 -11.12
C ASN A 74 -29.20 -10.72 -9.76
N SER A 75 -28.32 -11.72 -9.76
CA SER A 75 -27.67 -12.22 -8.54
C SER A 75 -26.36 -11.52 -8.20
N THR A 76 -25.89 -10.60 -9.06
CA THR A 76 -24.71 -9.78 -8.74
C THR A 76 -25.04 -8.90 -7.52
N LEU A 77 -24.09 -8.78 -6.60
CA LEU A 77 -24.17 -7.85 -5.49
C LEU A 77 -22.82 -7.18 -5.28
N TRP A 78 -22.80 -5.86 -5.35
CA TRP A 78 -21.65 -5.04 -4.97
C TRP A 78 -21.76 -4.57 -3.54
N GLU A 79 -20.70 -4.74 -2.78
CA GLU A 79 -20.53 -4.16 -1.45
C GLU A 79 -19.26 -3.31 -1.42
N ILE A 80 -19.41 -2.06 -0.96
CA ILE A 80 -18.30 -1.09 -0.88
C ILE A 80 -18.26 -0.61 0.57
N SER A 81 -17.09 -0.65 1.20
CA SER A 81 -16.95 -0.21 2.59
C SER A 81 -17.34 1.26 2.78
N GLY A 82 -17.67 1.65 4.01
CA GLY A 82 -18.20 2.99 4.30
C GLY A 82 -19.71 3.11 4.09
N THR A 83 -20.21 4.34 4.09
CA THR A 83 -21.66 4.62 4.09
C THR A 83 -22.11 5.19 2.75
N GLN A 84 -22.98 4.46 2.04
CA GLN A 84 -23.63 4.97 0.82
C GLN A 84 -24.38 6.29 1.07
N GLY A 85 -24.32 7.21 0.11
CA GLY A 85 -24.87 8.57 0.16
C GLY A 85 -23.94 9.57 0.86
N ARG A 86 -23.22 9.14 1.92
CA ARG A 86 -22.29 9.96 2.71
C ARG A 86 -20.86 9.89 2.18
N ASP A 87 -20.28 8.69 2.13
CA ASP A 87 -18.87 8.48 1.80
C ASP A 87 -18.68 8.24 0.29
N TRP A 88 -19.67 7.60 -0.34
CA TRP A 88 -19.74 7.33 -1.78
C TRP A 88 -21.20 7.22 -2.24
N GLU A 89 -21.47 7.36 -3.54
CA GLU A 89 -22.79 7.12 -4.12
C GLU A 89 -22.70 6.47 -5.50
N ILE A 90 -23.70 5.64 -5.85
CA ILE A 90 -23.82 5.10 -7.21
C ILE A 90 -24.49 6.16 -8.08
N VAL A 91 -23.79 6.57 -9.14
CA VAL A 91 -24.28 7.57 -10.11
C VAL A 91 -24.77 6.94 -11.41
N SER A 92 -24.42 5.68 -11.66
CA SER A 92 -24.93 4.89 -12.79
C SER A 92 -24.92 3.40 -12.45
N GLY A 93 -25.99 2.70 -12.85
CA GLY A 93 -26.24 1.30 -12.48
C GLY A 93 -26.89 1.15 -11.10
N THR A 94 -26.93 -0.08 -10.62
CA THR A 94 -27.42 -0.49 -9.30
C THR A 94 -26.45 -1.47 -8.67
N THR A 95 -26.57 -1.75 -7.37
CA THR A 95 -25.74 -2.77 -6.69
C THR A 95 -25.84 -4.17 -7.29
N SER A 96 -26.84 -4.43 -8.14
CA SER A 96 -26.99 -5.69 -8.88
C SER A 96 -26.63 -5.63 -10.37
N SER A 97 -26.08 -4.50 -10.81
CA SER A 97 -25.63 -4.32 -12.19
C SER A 97 -24.24 -4.92 -12.38
N LYS A 98 -23.96 -5.48 -13.57
CA LYS A 98 -22.60 -5.95 -13.94
C LYS A 98 -21.57 -4.82 -13.91
N THR A 99 -22.01 -3.62 -14.25
CA THR A 99 -21.20 -2.41 -14.25
C THR A 99 -21.88 -1.36 -13.39
N ILE A 100 -21.11 -0.74 -12.50
CA ILE A 100 -21.55 0.42 -11.71
C ILE A 100 -20.57 1.57 -11.87
N GLN A 101 -21.07 2.80 -11.76
CA GLN A 101 -20.24 3.98 -11.57
C GLN A 101 -20.47 4.54 -10.18
N VAL A 102 -19.39 4.68 -9.43
CA VAL A 102 -19.39 5.10 -8.03
C VAL A 102 -18.65 6.42 -7.93
N LYS A 103 -19.32 7.43 -7.38
CA LYS A 103 -18.73 8.71 -7.04
C LYS A 103 -18.29 8.69 -5.58
N PHE A 104 -16.99 8.84 -5.34
CA PHE A 104 -16.44 8.93 -4.00
C PHE A 104 -16.45 10.38 -3.49
N LYS A 105 -16.82 10.56 -2.22
CA LYS A 105 -17.00 11.88 -1.60
C LYS A 105 -16.09 12.13 -0.41
N LYS A 106 -15.54 11.07 0.18
CA LYS A 106 -14.75 11.13 1.42
C LYS A 106 -13.37 10.52 1.21
N VAL A 107 -12.36 11.19 1.77
CA VAL A 107 -10.99 10.68 1.84
C VAL A 107 -10.91 9.41 2.68
N GLY A 108 -10.12 8.45 2.21
CA GLY A 108 -9.87 7.18 2.86
C GLY A 108 -9.71 6.03 1.87
N SER A 109 -9.49 4.85 2.40
CA SER A 109 -9.40 3.60 1.63
C SER A 109 -10.73 2.85 1.68
N PHE A 110 -11.16 2.36 0.53
CA PHE A 110 -12.42 1.65 0.35
C PHE A 110 -12.15 0.23 -0.13
N SER A 111 -12.66 -0.75 0.61
CA SER A 111 -12.68 -2.16 0.23
C SER A 111 -13.86 -2.40 -0.68
N ILE A 112 -13.68 -3.27 -1.67
CA ILE A 112 -14.72 -3.62 -2.64
C ILE A 112 -14.88 -5.13 -2.63
N SER A 113 -16.12 -5.56 -2.45
CA SER A 113 -16.54 -6.95 -2.57
C SER A 113 -17.60 -7.07 -3.66
N ILE A 114 -17.56 -8.18 -4.37
CA ILE A 114 -18.60 -8.58 -5.30
C ILE A 114 -18.98 -10.03 -5.03
N SER A 115 -20.27 -10.32 -5.09
CA SER A 115 -20.74 -11.69 -5.12
C SER A 115 -21.70 -11.92 -6.28
N VAL A 116 -21.81 -13.18 -6.70
CA VAL A 116 -22.74 -13.59 -7.74
C VAL A 116 -23.24 -15.01 -7.47
N GLY A 117 -24.56 -15.19 -7.53
CA GLY A 117 -25.18 -16.50 -7.52
C GLY A 117 -25.06 -17.20 -8.87
N TYR A 118 -24.82 -18.51 -8.86
CA TYR A 118 -24.73 -19.36 -10.04
C TYR A 118 -25.50 -20.67 -9.84
N SER A 119 -25.95 -21.28 -10.93
CA SER A 119 -26.60 -22.60 -10.91
C SER A 119 -25.81 -23.66 -11.66
N PHE A 120 -25.86 -24.88 -11.15
CA PHE A 120 -25.19 -26.05 -11.71
C PHE A 120 -26.05 -27.31 -11.57
N LYS A 121 -25.80 -28.30 -12.42
CA LYS A 121 -26.49 -29.60 -12.31
C LYS A 121 -25.78 -30.52 -11.32
N ASN A 122 -26.51 -31.00 -10.32
CA ASN A 122 -26.00 -31.97 -9.37
C ASN A 122 -25.87 -33.37 -10.03
N LYS A 123 -25.33 -34.35 -9.27
CA LYS A 123 -25.15 -35.73 -9.78
C LYS A 123 -26.46 -36.44 -10.16
N LYS A 124 -27.61 -35.92 -9.72
CA LYS A 124 -28.95 -36.42 -10.05
C LYS A 124 -29.58 -35.68 -11.24
N GLY A 125 -28.89 -34.69 -11.80
CA GLY A 125 -29.37 -33.86 -12.91
C GLY A 125 -30.34 -32.75 -12.51
N GLU A 126 -30.54 -32.54 -11.21
CA GLU A 126 -31.33 -31.45 -10.64
C GLU A 126 -30.49 -30.17 -10.62
N ASP A 127 -31.15 -29.02 -10.82
CA ASP A 127 -30.49 -27.72 -10.74
C ASP A 127 -30.31 -27.34 -9.26
N GLU A 128 -29.07 -27.09 -8.85
CA GLU A 128 -28.69 -26.54 -7.55
C GLU A 128 -28.12 -25.12 -7.76
N GLU A 129 -28.31 -24.25 -6.76
CA GLU A 129 -27.81 -22.88 -6.74
C GLU A 129 -26.76 -22.72 -5.65
N ASP A 130 -25.74 -21.92 -5.92
CA ASP A 130 -24.66 -21.59 -4.99
C ASP A 130 -24.13 -20.18 -5.30
N GLU A 131 -23.22 -19.66 -4.48
CA GLU A 131 -22.68 -18.31 -4.58
C GLU A 131 -21.14 -18.31 -4.60
N THR A 132 -20.56 -17.40 -5.36
CA THR A 132 -19.12 -17.13 -5.33
C THR A 132 -18.89 -15.64 -5.08
N SER A 133 -17.89 -15.32 -4.27
CA SER A 133 -17.56 -13.94 -3.88
C SER A 133 -16.08 -13.65 -4.06
N TYR A 134 -15.77 -12.37 -4.26
CA TYR A 134 -14.42 -11.86 -4.37
C TYR A 134 -14.32 -10.50 -3.70
N GLU A 135 -13.35 -10.35 -2.80
CA GLU A 135 -13.10 -9.13 -2.06
C GLU A 135 -11.65 -8.67 -2.25
N GLN A 136 -11.47 -7.36 -2.37
CA GLN A 136 -10.17 -6.72 -2.22
C GLN A 136 -10.26 -5.61 -1.19
N GLU A 137 -9.48 -5.76 -0.12
CA GLU A 137 -9.34 -4.76 0.91
C GLU A 137 -8.61 -3.52 0.38
N ASN A 138 -9.05 -2.33 0.81
CA ASN A 138 -8.42 -1.06 0.47
C ASN A 138 -8.18 -0.85 -1.04
N TYR A 139 -9.05 -1.38 -1.90
CA TYR A 139 -8.85 -1.37 -3.36
C TYR A 139 -8.91 0.02 -3.99
N ILE A 140 -9.68 0.95 -3.42
CA ILE A 140 -9.73 2.35 -3.89
C ILE A 140 -9.19 3.26 -2.78
N THR A 141 -8.18 4.07 -3.09
CA THR A 141 -7.74 5.18 -2.22
C THR A 141 -8.30 6.49 -2.75
N VAL A 142 -9.01 7.20 -1.89
CA VAL A 142 -9.50 8.55 -2.11
C VAL A 142 -8.63 9.50 -1.31
N THR A 143 -7.96 10.42 -1.99
CA THR A 143 -7.12 11.48 -1.40
C THR A 143 -7.70 12.85 -1.74
N ASN A 144 -7.33 13.87 -0.98
CA ASN A 144 -7.68 15.25 -1.31
C ASN A 144 -6.62 15.90 -2.18
N ASN A 145 -7.04 16.80 -3.06
CA ASN A 145 -6.11 17.75 -3.64
C ASN A 145 -5.66 18.74 -2.55
N LEU A 146 -4.39 18.65 -2.14
CA LEU A 146 -3.80 19.56 -1.15
C LEU A 146 -3.04 20.68 -1.87
N ASP A 147 -3.76 21.49 -2.65
CA ASP A 147 -3.19 22.60 -3.44
C ASP A 147 -2.34 23.55 -2.59
N GLU A 148 -2.75 23.83 -1.35
CA GLU A 148 -1.97 24.63 -0.40
C GLU A 148 -0.57 24.05 -0.19
N LEU A 149 -0.45 22.73 0.04
CA LEU A 149 0.84 22.07 0.24
C LEU A 149 1.66 22.05 -1.05
N THR A 150 1.01 21.81 -2.19
CA THR A 150 1.64 21.86 -3.51
C THR A 150 2.25 23.23 -3.80
N GLN A 151 1.52 24.31 -3.50
CA GLN A 151 1.98 25.68 -3.67
C GLN A 151 3.15 26.00 -2.73
N ILE A 152 3.03 25.69 -1.43
CA ILE A 152 4.10 25.93 -0.45
C ILE A 152 5.39 25.19 -0.85
N HIS A 153 5.26 23.95 -1.35
CA HIS A 153 6.38 23.16 -1.85
C HIS A 153 7.01 23.80 -3.10
N ALA A 154 6.20 24.27 -4.05
CA ALA A 154 6.69 24.96 -5.25
C ALA A 154 7.43 26.27 -4.90
N ASP A 155 6.95 27.02 -3.91
CA ASP A 155 7.59 28.21 -3.38
C ASP A 155 8.86 27.91 -2.56
N SER A 156 9.19 26.62 -2.37
CA SER A 156 10.31 26.14 -1.56
C SER A 156 10.32 26.67 -0.11
N ASN A 157 9.15 26.96 0.45
CA ASN A 157 9.02 27.42 1.83
C ASN A 157 8.88 26.21 2.77
N PHE A 158 9.99 25.52 2.99
CA PHE A 158 9.98 24.18 3.60
C PHE A 158 9.59 24.15 5.08
N ILE A 159 9.97 25.16 5.88
CA ILE A 159 9.53 25.25 7.28
C ILE A 159 8.00 25.39 7.35
N LYS A 160 7.42 26.22 6.47
CA LYS A 160 5.95 26.35 6.36
C LYS A 160 5.33 25.05 5.86
N LEU A 161 5.98 24.35 4.93
CA LEU A 161 5.51 23.08 4.39
C LEU A 161 5.41 22.02 5.49
N VAL A 162 6.44 21.89 6.33
CA VAL A 162 6.45 20.97 7.47
C VAL A 162 5.29 21.29 8.42
N LYS A 163 5.19 22.55 8.87
CA LYS A 163 4.13 22.98 9.82
C LYS A 163 2.73 22.71 9.27
N ARG A 164 2.49 23.03 8.00
CA ARG A 164 1.20 22.74 7.37
C ARG A 164 0.96 21.27 7.18
N SER A 165 1.95 20.51 6.72
CA SER A 165 1.78 19.06 6.52
C SER A 165 1.44 18.34 7.84
N GLU A 166 2.05 18.75 8.95
CA GLU A 166 1.68 18.27 10.30
C GLU A 166 0.24 18.63 10.68
N ASP A 167 -0.21 19.87 10.44
CA ASP A 167 -1.61 20.28 10.66
C ASP A 167 -2.59 19.41 9.85
N PHE A 168 -2.20 18.99 8.64
CA PHE A 168 -3.01 18.08 7.81
C PHE A 168 -2.95 16.64 8.35
N ARG A 169 -1.79 16.14 8.75
CA ARG A 169 -1.58 14.76 9.24
C ARG A 169 -2.47 14.44 10.44
N VAL A 170 -2.58 15.34 11.42
CA VAL A 170 -3.33 15.08 12.67
C VAL A 170 -4.84 15.19 12.52
N LYS A 171 -5.34 15.72 11.39
CA LYS A 171 -6.78 15.88 11.17
C LYS A 171 -7.42 14.52 10.86
N PRO A 172 -8.48 14.10 11.57
CA PRO A 172 -9.11 12.79 11.37
C PRO A 172 -9.56 12.50 9.93
N LYS A 173 -9.88 13.54 9.16
CA LYS A 173 -10.28 13.41 7.76
C LYS A 173 -9.15 12.96 6.82
N TYR A 174 -7.90 12.93 7.26
CA TYR A 174 -6.73 12.47 6.48
C TYR A 174 -6.01 11.27 7.10
N ALA A 175 -6.59 10.60 8.11
CA ALA A 175 -5.90 9.54 8.86
C ALA A 175 -5.45 8.34 8.00
N GLY A 176 -6.02 8.14 6.81
CA GLY A 176 -5.61 7.12 5.84
C GLY A 176 -5.15 7.71 4.49
N ASP A 177 -4.80 8.99 4.46
CA ASP A 177 -4.28 9.67 3.27
C ASP A 177 -2.77 9.82 3.42
N PRO A 178 -1.93 9.18 2.58
CA PRO A 178 -0.48 9.32 2.69
C PRO A 178 0.00 10.72 2.25
N THR A 179 -0.82 11.51 1.56
CA THR A 179 -0.39 12.77 0.92
C THR A 179 0.19 13.80 1.90
N PRO A 180 -0.38 14.07 3.09
CA PRO A 180 0.25 14.92 4.10
C PRO A 180 1.64 14.42 4.51
N LEU A 181 1.83 13.11 4.71
CA LEU A 181 3.13 12.53 5.05
C LEU A 181 4.15 12.69 3.92
N ILE A 182 3.71 12.54 2.65
CA ILE A 182 4.59 12.76 1.50
C ILE A 182 5.07 14.22 1.45
N PHE A 183 4.17 15.19 1.68
CA PHE A 183 4.55 16.61 1.73
C PHE A 183 5.38 16.96 2.95
N LEU A 184 5.13 16.30 4.09
CA LEU A 184 5.95 16.42 5.28
C LEU A 184 7.40 15.99 5.01
N ALA A 185 7.57 14.81 4.41
CA ALA A 185 8.88 14.30 4.01
C ALA A 185 9.60 15.23 3.00
N LYS A 186 8.86 15.75 2.01
CA LYS A 186 9.36 16.78 1.08
C LYS A 186 9.84 18.03 1.81
N GLY A 187 9.10 18.47 2.83
CA GLY A 187 9.46 19.63 3.66
C GLY A 187 10.75 19.40 4.43
N TYR A 188 10.83 18.28 5.15
CA TYR A 188 12.04 17.90 5.89
C TYR A 188 13.27 17.77 4.99
N TYR A 189 13.14 17.09 3.86
CA TYR A 189 14.24 16.96 2.89
C TYR A 189 14.65 18.32 2.29
N GLY A 190 13.67 19.18 2.00
CA GLY A 190 13.94 20.54 1.52
C GLY A 190 14.66 21.40 2.56
N MET A 191 14.35 21.25 3.84
CA MET A 191 15.08 21.89 4.94
C MET A 191 16.53 21.43 4.99
N TYR A 192 16.76 20.12 4.94
CA TYR A 192 18.10 19.53 4.88
C TYR A 192 18.93 20.09 3.70
N ARG A 193 18.37 20.02 2.47
CA ARG A 193 19.06 20.46 1.25
C ARG A 193 19.41 21.95 1.21
N LYS A 194 18.72 22.77 1.99
CA LYS A 194 18.92 24.23 2.07
C LYS A 194 19.54 24.69 3.39
N ASP A 195 19.94 23.76 4.25
CA ASP A 195 20.48 24.04 5.59
C ASP A 195 19.57 24.99 6.40
N LEU A 196 18.26 24.74 6.34
CA LEU A 196 17.27 25.53 7.07
C LEU A 196 17.12 24.99 8.50
N GLN A 197 17.28 25.88 9.46
CA GLN A 197 17.24 25.56 10.89
C GLN A 197 15.87 25.90 11.48
N ASP A 198 15.29 24.98 12.25
CA ASP A 198 14.14 25.22 13.13
C ASP A 198 14.44 24.56 14.48
N PRO A 199 14.35 25.27 15.63
CA PRO A 199 14.72 24.73 16.93
C PRO A 199 13.98 23.45 17.34
N LEU A 200 12.82 23.17 16.72
CA LEU A 200 12.01 21.99 16.99
C LEU A 200 12.39 20.79 16.11
N ILE A 201 13.24 20.97 15.11
CA ILE A 201 13.61 19.95 14.12
C ILE A 201 15.13 19.78 14.17
N ILE A 202 15.57 18.76 14.90
CA ILE A 202 16.99 18.51 15.18
C ILE A 202 17.71 17.94 13.95
N ASP A 203 17.10 16.94 13.30
CA ASP A 203 17.65 16.30 12.11
C ASP A 203 16.60 16.24 11.00
N PRO A 204 16.51 17.24 10.12
CA PRO A 204 15.56 17.24 9.02
C PRO A 204 15.77 16.08 8.04
N TYR A 205 16.97 15.51 7.92
CA TYR A 205 17.20 14.42 6.99
C TYR A 205 16.61 13.11 7.50
N ASP A 206 16.89 12.77 8.76
CA ASP A 206 16.31 11.59 9.42
C ASP A 206 14.77 11.68 9.48
N GLN A 207 14.23 12.87 9.81
CA GLN A 207 12.79 13.09 9.80
C GLN A 207 12.16 12.93 8.39
N ALA A 208 12.89 13.25 7.32
CA ALA A 208 12.42 12.99 5.96
C ALA A 208 12.34 11.49 5.65
N ILE A 209 13.31 10.70 6.11
CA ILE A 209 13.32 9.24 5.95
C ILE A 209 12.13 8.63 6.69
N ILE A 210 11.95 8.99 7.97
CA ILE A 210 10.85 8.49 8.80
C ILE A 210 9.49 8.81 8.18
N ALA A 211 9.25 10.07 7.80
CA ALA A 211 7.99 10.47 7.18
C ALA A 211 7.76 9.78 5.82
N THR A 212 8.82 9.49 5.06
CA THR A 212 8.72 8.74 3.80
C THR A 212 8.36 7.29 4.04
N ALA A 213 9.00 6.64 5.02
CA ALA A 213 8.71 5.25 5.38
C ALA A 213 7.25 5.09 5.83
N GLU A 214 6.78 5.98 6.71
CA GLU A 214 5.38 6.01 7.16
C GLU A 214 4.41 6.23 5.99
N ALA A 215 4.73 7.15 5.07
CA ALA A 215 3.93 7.36 3.87
C ALA A 215 3.87 6.11 2.98
N ILE A 216 4.97 5.37 2.84
CA ILE A 216 5.04 4.16 2.01
C ILE A 216 4.21 3.02 2.60
N GLU A 217 4.23 2.86 3.92
CA GLU A 217 3.39 1.89 4.63
C GLU A 217 1.90 2.23 4.47
N MET A 218 1.55 3.52 4.52
CA MET A 218 0.19 3.97 4.30
C MET A 218 -0.26 3.91 2.82
N ASP A 219 0.68 3.97 1.87
CA ASP A 219 0.38 3.97 0.43
C ASP A 219 0.06 2.58 -0.14
N GLN A 220 -1.22 2.21 -0.03
CA GLN A 220 -1.78 0.94 -0.50
C GLN A 220 -2.01 0.90 -2.02
N ASN A 221 -2.29 2.03 -2.67
CA ASN A 221 -2.72 2.06 -4.08
C ASN A 221 -1.74 2.74 -5.04
N GLY A 222 -0.63 3.29 -4.54
CA GLY A 222 0.42 3.88 -5.35
C GLY A 222 0.27 5.39 -5.54
N ILE A 223 -0.10 6.15 -4.52
CA ILE A 223 -0.01 7.62 -4.49
C ILE A 223 1.42 8.06 -4.84
N PHE A 224 2.44 7.35 -4.37
CA PHE A 224 3.83 7.61 -4.79
C PHE A 224 4.09 7.37 -6.27
N ASN A 225 3.27 6.59 -6.98
CA ASN A 225 3.42 6.39 -8.42
C ASN A 225 2.85 7.56 -9.24
N MET A 226 2.13 8.48 -8.62
CA MET A 226 1.70 9.72 -9.28
C MET A 226 2.95 10.55 -9.67
N PRO A 227 2.97 11.18 -10.85
CA PRO A 227 4.21 11.76 -11.42
C PRO A 227 5.00 12.67 -10.47
N ILE A 228 4.33 13.59 -9.78
CA ILE A 228 4.96 14.56 -8.87
C ILE A 228 5.56 13.93 -7.60
N HIS A 229 4.98 12.83 -7.12
CA HIS A 229 5.47 12.12 -5.95
C HIS A 229 6.56 11.13 -6.35
N LYS A 230 6.38 10.45 -7.49
CA LYS A 230 7.34 9.49 -8.04
C LYS A 230 8.69 10.14 -8.32
N MET A 231 8.68 11.26 -9.04
CA MET A 231 9.90 12.00 -9.37
C MET A 231 10.66 12.43 -8.12
N TRP A 232 9.95 12.92 -7.10
CA TRP A 232 10.58 13.29 -5.83
C TRP A 232 11.13 12.08 -5.08
N LEU A 233 10.34 11.01 -4.93
CA LEU A 233 10.77 9.81 -4.20
C LEU A 233 12.00 9.18 -4.85
N THR A 234 12.02 9.09 -6.19
CA THR A 234 13.19 8.59 -6.92
C THR A 234 14.42 9.46 -6.65
N ASN A 235 14.32 10.78 -6.68
CA ASN A 235 15.45 11.66 -6.39
C ASN A 235 15.93 11.51 -4.94
N PHE A 236 15.02 11.40 -3.98
CA PHE A 236 15.37 11.21 -2.58
C PHE A 236 16.05 9.85 -2.33
N GLN A 237 15.49 8.78 -2.90
CA GLN A 237 16.09 7.45 -2.90
C GLN A 237 17.50 7.42 -3.50
N MET A 238 17.70 8.11 -4.62
CA MET A 238 19.02 8.23 -5.26
C MET A 238 20.01 9.00 -4.39
N GLU A 239 19.59 10.07 -3.70
CA GLU A 239 20.45 10.79 -2.76
C GLU A 239 21.00 9.86 -1.67
N ILE A 240 20.17 8.99 -1.08
CA ILE A 240 20.61 8.01 -0.07
C ILE A 240 21.62 7.02 -0.68
N LEU A 241 21.34 6.52 -1.88
CA LEU A 241 22.25 5.60 -2.57
C LEU A 241 23.58 6.28 -2.91
N ASP A 242 23.54 7.47 -3.48
CA ASP A 242 24.73 8.16 -3.97
C ASP A 242 25.61 8.61 -2.81
N ASN A 243 25.04 9.29 -1.81
CA ASN A 243 25.80 9.82 -0.68
C ASN A 243 26.16 8.75 0.36
N GLY A 244 25.26 7.79 0.60
CA GLY A 244 25.44 6.79 1.66
C GLY A 244 26.14 5.51 1.21
N ILE A 245 26.04 5.14 -0.08
CA ILE A 245 26.59 3.88 -0.61
C ILE A 245 27.65 4.17 -1.66
N THR A 246 27.30 4.80 -2.78
CA THR A 246 28.21 4.94 -3.94
C THR A 246 29.42 5.82 -3.63
N PHE A 247 29.25 6.89 -2.85
CA PHE A 247 30.36 7.77 -2.41
C PHE A 247 31.42 7.03 -1.59
N ASN A 248 31.03 5.94 -0.93
CA ASN A 248 31.89 5.12 -0.09
C ASN A 248 32.57 3.97 -0.88
N LEU A 249 32.37 3.91 -2.19
CA LEU A 249 33.00 2.95 -3.10
C LEU A 249 34.12 3.63 -3.90
N ASP A 250 35.18 2.88 -4.16
CA ASP A 250 36.22 3.23 -5.11
C ASP A 250 35.82 2.81 -6.54
N SER A 251 36.67 3.14 -7.52
CA SER A 251 36.54 2.65 -8.88
C SER A 251 37.82 1.98 -9.34
N GLU A 252 37.68 0.74 -9.84
CA GLU A 252 38.73 -0.02 -10.50
C GLU A 252 38.22 -0.47 -11.87
N ASP A 253 38.95 -0.14 -12.94
CA ASP A 253 38.57 -0.43 -14.34
C ASP A 253 37.15 0.04 -14.73
N GLY A 254 36.66 1.11 -14.10
CA GLY A 254 35.32 1.66 -14.33
C GLY A 254 34.19 0.91 -13.62
N TYR A 255 34.52 -0.06 -12.76
CA TYR A 255 33.57 -0.76 -11.90
C TYR A 255 33.69 -0.28 -10.44
N PRO A 256 32.56 -0.21 -9.70
CA PRO A 256 32.59 0.14 -8.29
C PRO A 256 33.22 -0.98 -7.46
N THR A 257 34.20 -0.63 -6.63
CA THR A 257 34.88 -1.53 -5.71
C THR A 257 34.78 -1.00 -4.28
N PHE A 258 34.91 -1.87 -3.27
CA PHE A 258 34.89 -1.41 -1.89
C PHE A 258 36.17 -0.65 -1.56
N PHE A 259 36.03 0.51 -0.92
CA PHE A 259 37.16 1.27 -0.41
C PHE A 259 37.94 0.47 0.64
N VAL A 260 39.26 0.36 0.46
CA VAL A 260 40.17 -0.32 1.41
C VAL A 260 41.30 0.63 1.83
N SER A 261 41.19 1.17 3.04
CA SER A 261 42.26 1.89 3.72
C SER A 261 43.24 0.95 4.40
N LYS A 262 44.47 1.44 4.63
CA LYS A 262 45.42 0.83 5.57
C LYS A 262 45.01 1.02 7.04
N ASP A 263 44.11 1.98 7.30
CA ASP A 263 43.54 2.21 8.62
C ASP A 263 42.30 1.34 8.82
N VAL A 264 42.41 0.35 9.71
CA VAL A 264 41.34 -0.59 10.05
C VAL A 264 40.13 0.13 10.66
N ALA A 265 40.35 1.20 11.43
CA ALA A 265 39.25 1.96 12.03
C ALA A 265 38.43 2.69 10.96
N LYS A 266 39.10 3.29 9.97
CA LYS A 266 38.45 3.95 8.84
C LYS A 266 37.63 2.97 8.00
N ASN A 267 38.16 1.77 7.75
CA ASN A 267 37.41 0.72 7.04
C ASN A 267 36.16 0.28 7.81
N ALA A 268 36.24 0.16 9.14
CA ALA A 268 35.09 -0.19 9.96
C ALA A 268 34.01 0.90 9.91
N GLU A 269 34.40 2.17 10.02
CA GLU A 269 33.50 3.33 9.96
C GLU A 269 32.78 3.42 8.60
N THR A 270 33.51 3.36 7.48
CA THR A 270 32.89 3.40 6.14
C THR A 270 31.93 2.22 5.91
N ASN A 271 32.26 1.02 6.39
CA ASN A 271 31.37 -0.13 6.32
C ASN A 271 30.12 0.02 7.18
N GLU A 272 30.20 0.71 8.31
CA GLU A 272 29.06 0.99 9.17
C GLU A 272 28.13 2.04 8.56
N GLN A 273 28.70 3.12 7.99
CA GLN A 273 27.96 4.14 7.24
C GLN A 273 27.20 3.54 6.05
N MET A 274 27.84 2.68 5.26
CA MET A 274 27.16 1.99 4.14
C MET A 274 26.00 1.08 4.62
N LYS A 275 26.15 0.40 5.77
CA LYS A 275 25.08 -0.43 6.33
C LYS A 275 23.90 0.42 6.79
N GLU A 276 24.17 1.53 7.46
CA GLU A 276 23.15 2.48 7.89
C GLU A 276 22.38 3.03 6.69
N ALA A 277 23.09 3.47 5.64
CA ALA A 277 22.48 3.95 4.41
C ALA A 277 21.62 2.88 3.71
N ILE A 278 22.03 1.61 3.73
CA ILE A 278 21.21 0.50 3.20
C ILE A 278 19.93 0.33 4.01
N GLU A 279 19.99 0.37 5.35
CA GLU A 279 18.79 0.27 6.18
C GLU A 279 17.85 1.45 5.98
N GLN A 280 18.38 2.67 5.87
CA GLN A 280 17.61 3.86 5.50
C GLN A 280 16.94 3.70 4.13
N TYR A 281 17.70 3.32 3.10
CA TYR A 281 17.17 3.12 1.75
C TYR A 281 16.09 2.04 1.71
N LYS A 282 16.32 0.94 2.42
CA LYS A 282 15.39 -0.19 2.57
C LYS A 282 14.07 0.21 3.21
N SER A 283 14.09 1.13 4.18
CA SER A 283 12.88 1.68 4.80
C SER A 283 12.03 2.51 3.84
N ILE A 284 12.64 3.09 2.80
CA ILE A 284 11.95 3.97 1.85
C ILE A 284 11.82 3.38 0.45
N THR A 285 12.08 2.09 0.24
CA THR A 285 11.94 1.43 -1.07
C THR A 285 11.03 0.22 -1.01
N LYS A 286 10.25 0.00 -2.08
CA LYS A 286 9.50 -1.25 -2.29
C LYS A 286 10.38 -2.35 -2.91
N ASN A 287 11.61 -2.04 -3.35
CA ASN A 287 12.54 -3.02 -3.93
C ASN A 287 13.65 -3.44 -2.95
N THR A 288 13.29 -4.33 -2.03
CA THR A 288 14.19 -4.78 -0.96
C THR A 288 15.20 -5.86 -1.39
N VAL A 289 15.02 -6.48 -2.56
CA VAL A 289 15.91 -7.55 -3.06
C VAL A 289 17.30 -7.00 -3.35
N SER A 290 17.40 -5.86 -4.03
CA SER A 290 18.69 -5.21 -4.32
C SER A 290 19.44 -4.82 -3.05
N CYS A 291 18.72 -4.40 -2.00
CA CYS A 291 19.30 -4.08 -0.69
C CYS A 291 20.00 -5.31 -0.08
N ARG A 292 19.36 -6.48 -0.13
CA ARG A 292 19.94 -7.73 0.38
C ARG A 292 21.20 -8.17 -0.37
N LEU A 293 21.26 -7.91 -1.67
CA LEU A 293 22.46 -8.18 -2.47
C LEU A 293 23.62 -7.25 -2.06
N LEU A 294 23.35 -5.97 -1.83
CA LEU A 294 24.35 -5.01 -1.33
C LEU A 294 24.84 -5.38 0.08
N GLU A 295 23.94 -5.74 1.00
CA GLU A 295 24.32 -6.23 2.33
C GLU A 295 25.22 -7.47 2.26
N ALA A 296 24.93 -8.41 1.35
CA ALA A 296 25.72 -9.61 1.15
C ALA A 296 27.13 -9.29 0.62
N ALA A 297 27.24 -8.33 -0.30
CA ALA A 297 28.53 -7.87 -0.84
C ALA A 297 29.41 -7.25 0.26
N ILE A 298 28.85 -6.37 1.11
CA ILE A 298 29.57 -5.80 2.27
C ILE A 298 30.01 -6.90 3.25
N LYS A 299 29.13 -7.87 3.54
CA LYS A 299 29.45 -9.00 4.43
C LYS A 299 30.56 -9.90 3.87
N TYR A 300 30.61 -10.10 2.56
CA TYR A 300 31.68 -10.84 1.90
C TYR A 300 33.00 -10.08 2.00
N HIS A 301 33.00 -8.80 1.62
CA HIS A 301 34.18 -7.94 1.69
C HIS A 301 34.77 -7.86 3.11
N THR A 302 33.93 -7.66 4.13
CA THR A 302 34.38 -7.57 5.53
C THR A 302 34.90 -8.90 6.11
N LYS A 303 34.53 -10.06 5.53
CA LYS A 303 35.10 -11.36 5.91
C LYS A 303 36.48 -11.57 5.34
N ASP A 304 36.75 -11.13 4.11
CA ASP A 304 38.06 -11.25 3.47
C ASP A 304 39.16 -10.47 4.20
N VAL A 305 38.82 -9.36 4.87
CA VAL A 305 39.78 -8.59 5.68
C VAL A 305 40.36 -9.40 6.85
N LYS A 306 39.70 -10.48 7.31
CA LYS A 306 40.24 -11.37 8.36
C LYS A 306 41.18 -12.47 7.83
N GLY A 307 41.39 -12.55 6.52
CA GLY A 307 42.17 -13.61 5.87
C GLY A 307 43.38 -13.13 5.04
N ALA A 308 43.72 -11.84 5.08
CA ALA A 308 44.87 -11.25 4.40
C ALA A 308 45.88 -10.66 5.39
#